data_AF-A0A915LMF1-F1
#
_entry.id   AF-A0A915LMF1-F1
#
_cell.length_a   1.000
_cell.length_b   1.000
_cell.length_c   1.000
_cell.angle_alpha   90.00
_cell.angle_beta   90.00
_cell.angle_gamma   90.00
#
_symmetry.space_group_name_H-M   'P 1'
#
loop_
_entity.id
_entity.type
_entity.pdbx_description
1 polymer ?
#
loop_
_entity_poly.entity_id
_entity_poly.type
_entity_poly.pdbx_seq_one_letter_code
_entity_poly.pdbx_strand_id
1 'polypeptide(L)'
;MGDNAIVPEILYYINNFKNYILALTTEFNIKVENFVILSRDVWNIVKRMQAENDKLSSSNKITMANLMIRRNQEMTLRQGILKLTGEFHKEQMDYKEKSGLHMTEEEMDESIEGGNLFNTVSIMTAEKDKRLLFEDVKSRHEDIIKLEGSIRELHEMFQDLAMLVESQGEMADHIETNVICAKELAFKALDNVKGAEAAKRRNIKLKIALTMCIVVGIIFIFFMGTTVFCVYFPFICR
;
A
#
# COMPACT_ATOMS: atom_id res chain seq x y z
N MET A 1 34.94 24.16 54.22
CA MET A 1 33.66 24.71 53.71
C MET A 1 33.46 24.41 52.21
N GLY A 2 34.06 23.33 51.67
CA GLY A 2 34.20 23.14 50.21
C GLY A 2 33.53 21.91 49.59
N ASP A 3 33.04 20.92 50.35
CA ASP A 3 32.72 19.60 49.76
C ASP A 3 31.23 19.33 49.44
N ASN A 4 30.32 20.27 49.70
CA ASN A 4 28.87 20.04 49.51
C ASN A 4 28.25 20.61 48.22
N ALA A 5 29.06 21.21 47.34
CA ALA A 5 28.56 21.81 46.09
C ALA A 5 28.44 20.82 44.91
N ILE A 6 29.14 19.69 44.97
CA ILE A 6 29.20 18.71 43.88
C ILE A 6 27.92 17.86 43.80
N VAL A 7 27.32 17.51 44.95
CA VAL A 7 26.12 16.65 45.00
C VAL A 7 24.90 17.30 44.33
N PRO A 8 24.57 18.59 44.58
CA PRO A 8 23.48 19.26 43.86
C PRO A 8 23.70 19.35 42.35
N GLU A 9 24.94 19.55 41.90
CA GLU A 9 25.29 19.63 40.48
C GLU A 9 25.11 18.27 39.79
N ILE A 10 25.57 17.18 40.40
CA ILE A 10 25.35 15.82 39.90
C ILE A 10 23.84 15.49 39.86
N LEU A 11 23.08 15.84 40.90
CA LEU A 11 21.62 15.63 40.93
C LEU A 11 20.90 16.40 39.81
N TYR A 12 21.36 17.60 39.48
CA TYR A 12 20.84 18.37 38.35
C TYR A 12 21.03 17.62 37.02
N TYR A 13 22.24 17.11 36.76
CA TYR A 13 22.50 16.32 35.54
C TYR A 13 21.71 15.02 35.52
N ILE A 14 21.64 14.28 36.63
CA ILE A 14 20.84 13.04 36.74
C ILE A 14 19.37 13.33 36.40
N ASN A 15 18.79 14.39 36.96
CA ASN A 15 17.40 14.75 36.69
C ASN A 15 17.17 15.12 35.22
N ASN A 16 18.12 15.84 34.61
CA ASN A 16 18.06 16.15 33.17
C ASN A 16 18.16 14.88 32.31
N PHE A 17 19.06 13.95 32.64
CA PHE A 17 19.15 12.67 31.96
C PHE A 17 17.86 11.85 32.09
N LYS A 18 17.28 11.79 33.29
CA LYS A 18 15.99 11.12 33.54
C LYS A 18 14.88 11.71 32.66
N ASN A 19 14.78 13.04 32.61
CA ASN A 19 13.78 13.72 31.77
C ASN A 19 14.01 13.45 30.28
N TYR A 20 15.26 13.41 29.83
CA TYR A 20 15.59 13.11 28.44
C TYR A 20 15.22 11.67 28.06
N ILE A 21 15.52 10.70 28.93
CA ILE A 21 15.12 9.30 28.73
C ILE A 21 13.60 9.17 28.68
N LEU A 22 12.88 9.81 29.61
CA LEU A 22 11.41 9.78 29.64
C LEU A 22 10.80 10.36 28.35
N ALA A 23 11.35 11.46 27.83
CA ALA A 23 10.91 12.06 26.59
C ALA A 23 11.14 11.13 25.38
N LEU A 24 12.33 10.53 25.29
CA LEU A 24 12.66 9.55 24.25
C LEU A 24 11.73 8.34 24.28
N THR A 25 11.48 7.78 25.46
CA THR A 25 10.60 6.61 25.62
C THR A 25 9.16 6.95 25.24
N THR A 26 8.68 8.14 25.63
CA THR A 26 7.33 8.60 25.26
C THR A 26 7.21 8.76 23.75
N GLU A 27 8.19 9.39 23.10
CA GLU A 27 8.20 9.58 21.64
C GLU A 27 8.23 8.23 20.91
N PHE A 28 9.04 7.29 21.39
CA PHE A 28 9.11 5.94 20.84
C PHE A 28 7.77 5.21 20.96
N ASN A 29 7.15 5.22 22.15
CA ASN A 29 5.85 4.60 22.39
C ASN A 29 4.76 5.15 21.46
N ILE A 30 4.71 6.47 21.26
CA ILE A 30 3.78 7.11 20.31
C ILE A 30 4.03 6.63 18.88
N LYS A 31 5.28 6.47 18.46
CA LYS A 31 5.61 5.98 17.11
C LYS A 31 5.18 4.52 16.92
N VAL A 32 5.37 3.68 17.93
CA VAL A 32 4.89 2.28 17.92
C VAL A 32 3.37 2.24 17.79
N GLU A 33 2.64 2.99 18.63
CA GLU A 33 1.18 3.05 18.59
C GLU A 33 0.66 3.54 17.23
N ASN A 34 1.24 4.61 16.70
CA ASN A 34 0.88 5.14 15.38
C ASN A 34 1.11 4.12 14.26
N PHE A 35 2.20 3.34 14.32
CA PHE A 35 2.46 2.28 13.35
C PHE A 35 1.38 1.20 13.40
N VAL A 36 0.98 0.79 14.60
CA VAL A 36 -0.10 -0.20 14.80
C VAL A 36 -1.42 0.31 14.26
N ILE A 37 -1.81 1.54 14.58
CA ILE A 37 -3.05 2.17 14.09
C ILE A 37 -3.04 2.25 12.56
N LEU A 38 -1.94 2.75 11.98
CA LEU A 38 -1.83 2.88 10.52
C LEU A 38 -1.92 1.51 9.83
N SER A 39 -1.25 0.50 10.38
CA SER A 39 -1.31 -0.87 9.87
C SER A 39 -2.74 -1.41 9.88
N ARG A 40 -3.48 -1.19 10.98
CA ARG A 40 -4.90 -1.55 11.08
C ARG A 40 -5.76 -0.82 10.05
N ASP A 41 -5.55 0.47 9.85
CA ASP A 41 -6.33 1.26 8.88
C ASP A 41 -6.11 0.79 7.45
N VAL A 42 -4.85 0.56 7.07
CA VAL A 42 -4.49 0.00 5.76
C VAL A 42 -5.12 -1.39 5.59
N TRP A 43 -5.07 -2.22 6.62
CA TRP A 43 -5.71 -3.54 6.60
C TRP A 43 -7.23 -3.46 6.39
N ASN A 44 -7.90 -2.54 7.08
CA ASN A 44 -9.33 -2.31 6.91
C ASN A 44 -9.67 -1.87 5.48
N ILE A 45 -8.81 -1.06 4.86
CA ILE A 45 -8.95 -0.66 3.46
C ILE A 45 -8.82 -1.87 2.52
N VAL A 46 -7.79 -2.70 2.71
CA VAL A 46 -7.55 -3.91 1.89
C VAL A 46 -8.73 -4.88 2.02
N LYS A 47 -9.25 -5.13 3.22
CA LYS A 47 -10.44 -5.96 3.43
C LYS A 47 -11.68 -5.42 2.71
N ARG A 48 -11.91 -4.11 2.76
CA ARG A 48 -13.01 -3.49 2.01
C ARG A 48 -12.84 -3.63 0.51
N MET A 49 -11.61 -3.48 0.00
CA MET A 49 -11.30 -3.65 -1.42
C MET A 49 -11.57 -5.08 -1.90
N GLN A 50 -11.21 -6.08 -1.10
CA GLN A 50 -11.54 -7.48 -1.38
C GLN A 50 -13.06 -7.68 -1.47
N ALA A 51 -13.80 -7.27 -0.44
CA ALA A 51 -15.26 -7.42 -0.41
C ALA A 51 -15.96 -6.67 -1.57
N GLU A 52 -15.41 -5.55 -2.00
CA GLU A 52 -15.90 -4.81 -3.16
C GLU A 52 -15.62 -5.55 -4.47
N ASN A 53 -14.41 -6.10 -4.64
CA ASN A 53 -14.03 -6.90 -5.81
C ASN A 53 -14.94 -8.14 -5.95
N ASP A 54 -15.28 -8.81 -4.84
CA ASP A 54 -16.17 -9.98 -4.83
C ASP A 54 -17.60 -9.61 -5.23
N LYS A 55 -18.12 -8.49 -4.71
CA LYS A 55 -19.44 -7.96 -5.11
C LYS A 55 -19.47 -7.60 -6.59
N LEU A 56 -18.41 -6.98 -7.10
CA LEU A 56 -18.34 -6.57 -8.50
C LEU A 56 -18.28 -7.77 -9.45
N SER A 57 -17.53 -8.81 -9.08
CA SER A 57 -17.49 -10.09 -9.79
C SER A 57 -18.90 -10.68 -9.95
N SER A 58 -19.71 -10.65 -8.89
CA SER A 58 -21.07 -11.18 -8.89
C SER A 58 -22.09 -10.29 -9.62
N SER A 59 -21.84 -8.99 -9.72
CA SER A 59 -22.80 -8.02 -10.28
C SER A 59 -22.74 -7.85 -11.80
N ASN A 60 -21.72 -8.41 -12.47
CA ASN A 60 -21.42 -8.23 -13.89
C ASN A 60 -21.35 -6.76 -14.37
N LYS A 61 -21.16 -5.80 -13.45
CA LYS A 61 -21.10 -4.35 -13.71
C LYS A 61 -19.72 -3.88 -14.20
N ILE A 62 -18.70 -4.73 -14.11
CA ILE A 62 -17.31 -4.40 -14.42
C ILE A 62 -16.78 -5.36 -15.48
N THR A 63 -15.97 -4.86 -16.41
CA THR A 63 -15.26 -5.71 -17.36
C THR A 63 -14.26 -6.60 -16.60
N MET A 64 -14.09 -7.84 -17.04
CA MET A 64 -13.11 -8.78 -16.48
C MET A 64 -11.71 -8.17 -16.38
N ALA A 65 -11.29 -7.43 -17.42
CA ALA A 65 -10.02 -6.70 -17.43
C ALA A 65 -9.85 -5.73 -16.24
N ASN A 66 -10.88 -4.94 -15.94
CA ASN A 66 -10.83 -3.97 -14.85
C ASN A 66 -10.88 -4.69 -13.49
N LEU A 67 -11.67 -5.76 -13.36
CA LEU A 67 -11.73 -6.57 -12.14
C LEU A 67 -10.36 -7.19 -11.81
N MET A 68 -9.64 -7.68 -12.81
CA MET A 68 -8.29 -8.24 -12.64
C MET A 68 -7.28 -7.20 -12.18
N ILE A 69 -7.29 -6.01 -12.79
CA ILE A 69 -6.42 -4.91 -12.36
C ILE A 69 -6.65 -4.61 -10.88
N ARG A 70 -7.92 -4.54 -10.44
CA ARG A 70 -8.25 -4.33 -9.04
C ARG A 70 -7.80 -5.47 -8.14
N ARG A 71 -7.96 -6.75 -8.54
CA ARG A 71 -7.47 -7.91 -7.79
C ARG A 71 -5.95 -7.93 -7.66
N ASN A 72 -5.22 -7.61 -8.72
CA ASN A 72 -3.75 -7.53 -8.71
C ASN A 72 -3.26 -6.40 -7.78
N GLN A 73 -3.90 -5.23 -7.82
CA GLN A 73 -3.59 -4.12 -6.92
C GLN A 73 -3.82 -4.50 -5.46
N GLU A 74 -4.96 -5.13 -5.18
CA GLU A 74 -5.34 -5.59 -3.85
C GLU A 74 -4.33 -6.62 -3.31
N MET A 75 -3.96 -7.63 -4.11
CA MET A 75 -2.94 -8.61 -3.75
C MET A 75 -1.57 -7.98 -3.47
N THR A 76 -1.14 -7.03 -4.31
CA THR A 76 0.14 -6.32 -4.13
C THR A 76 0.15 -5.54 -2.81
N LEU A 77 -0.94 -4.84 -2.51
CA LEU A 77 -1.08 -4.10 -1.25
C LEU A 77 -1.07 -5.05 -0.05
N ARG A 78 -1.76 -6.19 -0.16
CA ARG A 78 -1.81 -7.23 0.88
C ARG A 78 -0.44 -7.83 1.19
N GLN A 79 0.36 -8.13 0.16
CA GLN A 79 1.73 -8.60 0.34
C GLN A 79 2.63 -7.53 0.96
N GLY A 80 2.47 -6.27 0.54
CA GLY A 80 3.23 -5.14 1.07
C GLY A 80 3.00 -4.94 2.56
N ILE A 81 1.74 -4.91 3.00
CA ILE A 81 1.43 -4.79 4.44
C ILE A 81 1.88 -6.02 5.23
N LEU A 82 1.78 -7.23 4.67
CA LEU A 82 2.26 -8.44 5.35
C LEU A 82 3.75 -8.38 5.63
N LYS A 83 4.51 -7.93 4.63
CA LYS A 83 5.95 -7.72 4.75
C LYS A 83 6.28 -6.67 5.82
N LEU A 84 5.66 -5.49 5.75
CA LEU A 84 5.93 -4.39 6.69
C LEU A 84 5.59 -4.74 8.13
N THR A 85 4.42 -5.34 8.36
CA THR A 85 3.99 -5.80 9.69
C THR A 85 4.94 -6.89 10.22
N GLY A 86 5.36 -7.82 9.36
CA GLY A 86 6.31 -8.87 9.73
C GLY A 86 7.70 -8.34 10.08
N GLU A 87 8.22 -7.38 9.29
CA GLU A 87 9.52 -6.72 9.56
C GLU A 87 9.47 -5.95 10.88
N PHE A 88 8.40 -5.19 11.13
CA PHE A 88 8.26 -4.45 12.37
C PHE A 88 8.07 -5.35 13.59
N HIS A 89 7.24 -6.41 13.48
CA HIS A 89 7.08 -7.40 14.53
C HIS A 89 8.40 -8.09 14.88
N LYS A 90 9.21 -8.43 13.88
CA LYS A 90 10.56 -8.98 14.09
C LYS A 90 11.45 -8.01 14.88
N GLU A 91 11.48 -6.73 14.50
CA GLU A 91 12.28 -5.73 15.20
C GLU A 91 11.83 -5.56 16.66
N GLN A 92 10.52 -5.61 16.93
CA GLN A 92 10.00 -5.56 18.30
C GLN A 92 10.39 -6.80 19.13
N MET A 93 10.38 -7.98 18.52
CA MET A 93 10.82 -9.21 19.19
C MET A 93 12.33 -9.17 19.49
N ASP A 94 13.15 -8.73 18.54
CA ASP A 94 14.59 -8.54 18.73
C ASP A 94 14.87 -7.51 19.83
N TYR A 95 14.08 -6.42 19.90
CA TYR A 95 14.18 -5.42 20.96
C TYR A 95 13.80 -6.02 22.33
N LYS A 96 12.70 -6.79 22.40
CA LYS A 96 12.28 -7.50 23.61
C LYS A 96 13.37 -8.46 24.10
N GLU A 97 13.94 -9.26 23.21
CA GLU A 97 15.01 -10.22 23.55
C GLU A 97 16.28 -9.50 24.06
N LYS A 98 16.76 -8.47 23.35
CA LYS A 98 17.94 -7.68 23.75
C LYS A 98 17.72 -6.90 25.04
N SER A 99 16.48 -6.54 25.35
CA SER A 99 16.13 -5.88 26.60
C SER A 99 16.27 -6.82 27.82
N GLY A 100 16.39 -8.14 27.61
CA GLY A 100 16.64 -9.13 28.66
C GLY A 100 15.48 -9.31 29.65
N LEU A 101 14.31 -8.77 29.32
CA LEU A 101 13.16 -8.67 30.21
C LEU A 101 12.19 -9.83 29.96
N HIS A 102 12.50 -10.96 30.60
CA HIS A 102 11.66 -12.17 30.65
C HIS A 102 10.84 -12.27 31.95
N MET A 103 10.66 -11.17 32.68
CA MET A 103 10.02 -11.21 34.00
C MET A 103 8.53 -10.88 33.88
N THR A 104 7.67 -11.85 34.19
CA THR A 104 6.23 -11.64 34.34
C THR A 104 5.93 -10.80 35.59
N GLU A 105 4.74 -10.19 35.65
CA GLU A 105 4.30 -9.38 36.80
C GLU A 105 4.41 -10.16 38.14
N GLU A 106 4.08 -11.47 38.11
CA GLU A 106 4.20 -12.39 39.25
C GLU A 106 5.66 -12.70 39.64
N GLU A 107 6.56 -12.93 38.66
CA GLU A 107 7.98 -13.15 38.93
C GLU A 107 8.69 -11.86 39.38
N MET A 108 8.18 -10.69 38.99
CA MET A 108 8.70 -9.38 39.41
C MET A 108 8.31 -9.08 40.85
N ASP A 109 7.04 -9.27 41.23
CA ASP A 109 6.59 -9.10 42.61
C ASP A 109 7.26 -10.12 43.56
N GLU A 110 7.44 -11.37 43.14
CA GLU A 110 8.23 -12.37 43.92
C GLU A 110 9.71 -12.02 44.02
N SER A 111 10.33 -11.47 42.96
CA SER A 111 11.74 -11.06 42.99
C SER A 111 11.98 -9.80 43.83
N ILE A 112 10.94 -8.96 43.98
CA ILE A 112 10.92 -7.76 44.81
C ILE A 112 10.66 -8.12 46.29
N GLU A 113 9.67 -8.96 46.58
CA GLU A 113 9.39 -9.44 47.96
C GLU A 113 10.47 -10.40 48.47
N GLY A 114 11.02 -11.25 47.59
CA GLY A 114 12.09 -12.20 47.90
C GLY A 114 13.48 -11.59 48.02
N GLY A 115 13.66 -10.29 47.73
CA GLY A 115 14.93 -9.56 47.87
C GLY A 115 16.05 -9.97 46.91
N ASN A 116 15.80 -10.89 45.96
CA ASN A 116 16.83 -11.41 45.07
C ASN A 116 17.21 -10.46 43.93
N LEU A 117 16.31 -9.56 43.49
CA LEU A 117 16.67 -8.49 42.55
C LEU A 117 17.68 -7.49 43.16
N PHE A 118 17.73 -7.43 44.49
CA PHE A 118 18.55 -6.53 45.28
C PHE A 118 20.01 -7.01 45.47
N ASN A 119 20.30 -8.29 45.23
CA ASN A 119 21.61 -8.89 45.52
C ASN A 119 22.68 -8.57 44.47
N THR A 120 22.32 -8.11 43.28
CA THR A 120 23.30 -7.73 42.23
C THR A 120 23.84 -6.31 42.41
N VAL A 121 23.15 -5.44 43.15
CA VAL A 121 23.63 -4.08 43.47
C VAL A 121 24.01 -4.02 44.94
N SER A 122 25.17 -4.59 45.23
CA SER A 122 25.72 -4.83 46.57
C SER A 122 26.11 -3.56 47.38
N ILE A 123 25.46 -2.41 47.17
CA ILE A 123 25.70 -1.17 47.93
C ILE A 123 24.39 -0.38 48.09
N MET A 124 23.50 -0.76 49.01
CA MET A 124 22.32 0.07 49.33
C MET A 124 22.00 0.02 50.82
N THR A 125 22.35 1.09 51.52
CA THR A 125 22.14 1.26 52.97
C THR A 125 21.06 2.28 53.32
N ALA A 126 20.37 2.91 52.34
CA ALA A 126 19.34 3.92 52.59
C ALA A 126 17.97 3.58 51.95
N GLU A 127 16.88 3.74 52.72
CA GLU A 127 15.48 3.53 52.26
C GLU A 127 15.09 4.39 51.05
N LYS A 128 15.68 5.59 50.90
CA LYS A 128 15.43 6.47 49.73
C LYS A 128 15.94 5.88 48.42
N ASP A 129 17.06 5.17 48.46
CA ASP A 129 17.66 4.56 47.27
C ASP A 129 16.82 3.37 46.80
N LYS A 130 16.26 2.60 47.74
CA LYS A 130 15.25 1.56 47.44
C LYS A 130 14.05 2.10 46.66
N ARG A 131 13.50 3.24 47.09
CA ARG A 131 12.32 3.85 46.46
C ARG A 131 12.62 4.35 45.04
N LEU A 132 13.80 4.90 44.80
CA LEU A 132 14.21 5.38 43.49
C LEU A 132 14.38 4.24 42.48
N LEU A 133 14.94 3.10 42.89
CA LEU A 133 14.98 1.90 42.05
C LEU A 133 13.61 1.32 41.80
N PHE A 134 12.75 1.31 42.82
CA PHE A 134 11.38 0.84 42.67
C PHE A 134 10.62 1.65 41.61
N GLU A 135 10.78 2.98 41.60
CA GLU A 135 10.20 3.83 40.57
C GLU A 135 10.80 3.58 39.18
N ASP A 136 12.11 3.31 39.06
CA ASP A 136 12.74 2.98 37.77
C ASP A 136 12.28 1.62 37.22
N VAL A 137 12.26 0.59 38.07
CA VAL A 137 11.77 -0.76 37.72
C VAL A 137 10.30 -0.72 37.33
N LYS A 138 9.47 0.02 38.07
CA LYS A 138 8.05 0.18 37.74
C LYS A 138 7.85 0.89 36.40
N SER A 139 8.58 1.97 36.14
CA SER A 139 8.51 2.68 34.85
C SER A 139 8.89 1.77 33.68
N ARG A 140 9.98 0.98 33.84
CA ARG A 140 10.38 0.00 32.81
C ARG A 140 9.30 -1.06 32.58
N HIS A 141 8.65 -1.52 33.64
CA HIS A 141 7.56 -2.50 33.54
C HIS A 141 6.36 -1.97 32.74
N GLU A 142 5.94 -0.73 33.01
CA GLU A 142 4.85 -0.09 32.25
C GLU A 142 5.17 0.03 30.74
N ASP A 143 6.42 0.31 30.40
CA ASP A 143 6.87 0.36 29.00
C ASP A 143 6.92 -1.03 28.35
N ILE A 144 7.28 -2.08 29.11
CA ILE A 144 7.25 -3.48 28.63
C ILE A 144 5.82 -3.93 28.35
N ILE A 145 4.88 -3.63 29.24
CA ILE A 145 3.47 -3.98 29.04
C ILE A 145 2.94 -3.37 27.73
N LYS A 146 3.28 -2.10 27.46
CA LYS A 146 2.89 -1.43 26.21
C LYS A 146 3.53 -2.10 24.98
N LEU A 147 4.81 -2.44 25.07
CA LEU A 147 5.51 -3.17 24.03
C LEU A 147 4.85 -4.53 23.76
N GLU A 148 4.58 -5.33 24.80
CA GLU A 148 3.91 -6.63 24.68
C GLU A 148 2.51 -6.51 24.09
N GLY A 149 1.75 -5.48 24.48
CA GLY A 149 0.45 -5.17 23.88
C GLY A 149 0.57 -4.93 22.37
N SER A 150 1.51 -4.08 21.96
CA SER A 150 1.74 -3.79 20.54
C SER A 150 2.22 -5.02 19.75
N ILE A 151 3.09 -5.86 20.34
CA ILE A 151 3.57 -7.11 19.74
C ILE A 151 2.41 -8.06 19.50
N ARG A 152 1.52 -8.23 20.50
CA ARG A 152 0.35 -9.10 20.40
C ARG A 152 -0.60 -8.62 19.32
N GLU A 153 -0.90 -7.33 19.30
CA GLU A 153 -1.81 -6.73 18.33
C GLU A 153 -1.29 -6.84 16.89
N LEU A 154 0.00 -6.62 16.68
CA LEU A 154 0.65 -6.82 15.37
C LEU A 154 0.69 -8.29 14.97
N HIS A 155 0.92 -9.19 15.92
CA HIS A 155 0.92 -10.63 15.67
C HIS A 155 -0.45 -11.13 15.23
N GLU A 156 -1.52 -10.70 15.90
CA GLU A 156 -2.90 -11.01 15.50
C GLU A 156 -3.20 -10.49 14.09
N MET A 157 -2.84 -9.24 13.79
CA MET A 157 -2.99 -8.68 12.44
C MET A 157 -2.16 -9.44 11.39
N PHE A 158 -0.94 -9.86 11.75
CA PHE A 158 -0.05 -10.63 10.88
C PHE A 158 -0.61 -12.03 10.58
N GLN A 159 -1.12 -12.74 11.59
CA GLN A 159 -1.74 -14.06 11.41
C GLN A 159 -2.97 -13.98 10.50
N ASP A 160 -3.86 -13.01 10.76
CA ASP A 160 -5.04 -12.77 9.93
C ASP A 160 -4.67 -12.54 8.47
N LEU A 161 -3.62 -11.75 8.25
CA LEU A 161 -3.15 -11.40 6.93
C LEU A 161 -2.45 -12.58 6.24
N ALA A 162 -1.67 -13.36 6.97
CA ALA A 162 -1.05 -14.58 6.48
C ALA A 162 -2.11 -15.59 6.01
N MET A 163 -3.17 -15.81 6.80
CA MET A 163 -4.32 -16.64 6.40
C MET A 163 -5.04 -16.10 5.15
N LEU A 164 -5.18 -14.77 5.05
CA LEU A 164 -5.77 -14.10 3.89
C LEU A 164 -4.89 -14.18 2.63
N VAL A 165 -3.57 -14.30 2.77
CA VAL A 165 -2.64 -14.54 1.64
C VAL A 165 -2.59 -16.02 1.29
N GLU A 166 -2.62 -16.92 2.28
CA GLU A 166 -2.62 -18.37 2.07
C GLU A 166 -3.91 -18.88 1.43
N SER A 167 -5.07 -18.34 1.83
CA SER A 167 -6.36 -18.63 1.18
C SER A 167 -6.45 -18.13 -0.27
N GLN A 168 -5.51 -17.31 -0.74
CA GLN A 168 -5.31 -17.01 -2.17
C GLN A 168 -4.49 -18.09 -2.90
N GLY A 169 -4.46 -19.32 -2.37
CA GLY A 169 -3.91 -20.52 -3.01
C GLY A 169 -4.51 -20.92 -4.38
N GLU A 170 -5.40 -20.13 -4.96
CA GLU A 170 -5.76 -20.15 -6.39
C GLU A 170 -4.82 -19.26 -7.24
N MET A 171 -3.56 -19.05 -6.84
CA MET A 171 -2.61 -18.22 -7.60
C MET A 171 -2.29 -18.77 -9.01
N ALA A 172 -2.68 -20.00 -9.32
CA ALA A 172 -2.71 -20.53 -10.69
C ALA A 172 -3.74 -19.81 -11.59
N ASP A 173 -4.87 -19.34 -11.02
CA ASP A 173 -5.94 -18.66 -11.74
C ASP A 173 -5.49 -17.28 -12.24
N HIS A 174 -4.52 -16.61 -11.62
CA HIS A 174 -4.09 -15.27 -12.04
C HIS A 174 -3.30 -15.24 -13.35
N ILE A 175 -2.51 -16.27 -13.66
CA ILE A 175 -1.82 -16.36 -14.96
C ILE A 175 -2.83 -16.68 -16.05
N GLU A 176 -3.68 -17.68 -15.82
CA GLU A 176 -4.73 -18.08 -16.75
C GLU A 176 -5.69 -16.91 -17.03
N THR A 177 -6.09 -16.20 -15.99
CA THR A 177 -7.01 -15.07 -16.04
C THR A 177 -6.37 -13.81 -16.66
N ASN A 178 -5.12 -13.48 -16.34
CA ASN A 178 -4.39 -12.40 -17.03
C ASN A 178 -4.18 -12.70 -18.53
N VAL A 179 -3.94 -13.97 -18.89
CA VAL A 179 -3.85 -14.44 -20.29
C VAL A 179 -5.23 -14.35 -20.99
N ILE A 180 -6.31 -14.71 -20.30
CA ILE A 180 -7.69 -14.56 -20.81
C ILE A 180 -8.02 -13.08 -21.08
N CYS A 181 -7.62 -12.16 -20.21
CA CYS A 181 -7.82 -10.73 -20.43
C CYS A 181 -6.95 -10.16 -21.56
N ALA A 182 -5.68 -10.56 -21.64
CA ALA A 182 -4.82 -10.18 -22.77
C ALA A 182 -5.45 -10.62 -24.11
N LYS A 183 -6.03 -11.83 -24.13
CA LYS A 183 -6.80 -12.34 -25.27
C LYS A 183 -8.03 -11.48 -25.57
N GLU A 184 -8.86 -11.14 -24.56
CA GLU A 184 -10.07 -10.34 -24.76
C GLU A 184 -9.77 -8.90 -25.26
N LEU A 185 -8.74 -8.26 -24.71
CA LEU A 185 -8.28 -6.95 -25.17
C LEU A 185 -7.73 -7.00 -26.60
N ALA A 186 -6.97 -8.05 -26.94
CA ALA A 186 -6.51 -8.27 -28.30
C ALA A 186 -7.67 -8.46 -29.29
N PHE A 187 -8.72 -9.19 -28.90
CA PHE A 187 -9.93 -9.34 -29.72
C PHE A 187 -10.67 -8.01 -29.94
N LYS A 188 -10.87 -7.22 -28.88
CA LYS A 188 -11.50 -5.89 -28.99
C LYS A 188 -10.68 -4.94 -29.87
N ALA A 189 -9.35 -4.95 -29.73
CA ALA A 189 -8.46 -4.18 -30.59
C ALA A 189 -8.57 -4.62 -32.06
N LEU A 190 -8.61 -5.94 -32.31
CA LEU A 190 -8.77 -6.49 -33.66
C LEU A 190 -10.11 -6.10 -34.29
N ASP A 191 -11.22 -6.15 -33.54
CA ASP A 191 -12.53 -5.75 -34.05
C ASP A 191 -12.60 -4.24 -34.34
N ASN A 192 -12.02 -3.41 -33.49
CA ASN A 192 -11.90 -1.98 -33.74
C ASN A 192 -11.11 -1.69 -35.03
N VAL A 193 -10.02 -2.42 -35.27
CA VAL A 193 -9.22 -2.31 -36.51
C VAL A 193 -10.03 -2.77 -37.73
N LYS A 194 -10.73 -3.91 -37.65
CA LYS A 194 -11.60 -4.39 -38.74
C LYS A 194 -12.72 -3.41 -39.06
N GLY A 195 -13.36 -2.84 -38.04
CA GLY A 195 -14.39 -1.82 -38.20
C GLY A 195 -13.84 -0.56 -38.87
N ALA A 196 -12.66 -0.10 -38.45
CA ALA A 196 -11.97 1.04 -39.04
C ALA A 196 -11.58 0.77 -40.52
N GLU A 197 -11.10 -0.43 -40.85
CA GLU A 197 -10.81 -0.83 -42.23
C GLU A 197 -12.07 -0.88 -43.10
N ALA A 198 -13.17 -1.44 -42.60
CA ALA A 198 -14.43 -1.51 -43.33
C ALA A 198 -14.99 -0.10 -43.61
N ALA A 199 -14.95 0.79 -42.61
CA ALA A 199 -15.33 2.19 -42.77
C ALA A 199 -14.41 2.92 -43.77
N LYS A 200 -13.09 2.70 -43.70
CA LYS A 200 -12.11 3.25 -44.65
C LYS A 200 -12.40 2.78 -46.08
N ARG A 201 -12.64 1.48 -46.29
CA ARG A 201 -12.99 0.92 -47.61
C ARG A 201 -14.27 1.51 -48.17
N ARG A 202 -15.31 1.71 -47.34
CA ARG A 202 -16.56 2.37 -47.75
C ARG A 202 -16.32 3.81 -48.18
N ASN A 203 -15.54 4.57 -47.41
CA ASN A 203 -15.22 5.96 -47.72
C ASN A 203 -14.37 6.11 -48.98
N ILE A 204 -13.43 5.19 -49.23
CA ILE A 204 -12.64 5.18 -50.48
C ILE A 204 -13.55 4.92 -51.69
N LYS A 205 -14.45 3.93 -51.62
CA LYS A 205 -15.41 3.65 -52.71
C LYS A 205 -16.30 4.87 -53.01
N LEU A 206 -16.80 5.54 -51.96
CA LEU A 206 -17.62 6.74 -52.11
C LEU A 206 -16.83 7.90 -52.75
N LYS A 207 -15.58 8.13 -52.30
CA LYS A 207 -14.70 9.16 -52.88
C LYS A 207 -14.40 8.90 -54.35
N ILE A 208 -14.07 7.66 -54.73
CA ILE A 208 -13.80 7.28 -56.13
C ILE A 208 -15.04 7.52 -57.00
N ALA A 209 -16.23 7.09 -56.54
CA ALA A 209 -17.47 7.31 -57.28
C ALA A 209 -17.77 8.80 -57.50
N LEU A 210 -17.59 9.62 -56.45
CA LEU A 210 -17.78 11.08 -56.54
C LEU A 210 -16.79 11.72 -57.52
N THR A 211 -15.49 11.37 -57.44
CA THR A 211 -14.47 11.88 -58.35
C THR A 211 -14.76 11.48 -59.81
N MET A 212 -15.18 10.24 -60.05
CA MET A 212 -15.53 9.79 -61.41
C MET A 212 -16.72 10.56 -61.99
N CYS A 213 -17.78 10.77 -61.20
CA CYS A 213 -18.93 11.58 -61.63
C CYS A 213 -18.54 13.02 -62.00
N ILE A 214 -17.65 13.65 -61.23
CA ILE A 214 -17.18 15.01 -61.50
C ILE A 214 -16.41 15.05 -62.84
N VAL A 215 -15.51 14.09 -63.08
CA VAL A 215 -14.72 14.03 -64.33
C VAL A 215 -15.62 13.85 -65.54
N VAL A 216 -16.60 12.95 -65.48
CA VAL A 216 -17.56 12.73 -66.58
C VAL A 216 -18.39 13.99 -66.84
N GLY A 217 -18.82 14.69 -65.79
CA GLY A 217 -19.54 15.95 -65.92
C GLY A 217 -18.73 17.04 -66.63
N ILE A 218 -17.45 17.19 -66.29
CA ILE A 218 -16.56 18.17 -66.94
C ILE A 218 -16.37 17.84 -68.43
N ILE A 219 -16.17 16.56 -68.76
CA ILE A 219 -16.02 16.10 -70.16
C ILE A 219 -17.29 16.42 -70.96
N PHE A 220 -18.47 16.14 -70.40
CA PHE A 220 -19.73 16.42 -71.06
C PHE A 220 -19.94 17.93 -71.31
N ILE A 221 -19.62 18.77 -70.31
CA ILE A 221 -19.68 20.23 -70.46
C ILE A 221 -18.70 20.71 -71.54
N PHE A 222 -17.49 20.14 -71.61
CA PHE A 222 -16.52 20.48 -72.64
C PHE A 222 -17.04 20.14 -74.04
N PHE A 223 -17.57 18.94 -74.25
CA PHE A 223 -18.15 18.54 -75.53
C PHE A 223 -19.33 19.44 -75.92
N MET A 224 -20.25 19.70 -74.99
CA MET A 224 -21.38 20.61 -75.24
C MET A 224 -20.91 22.05 -75.53
N GLY A 225 -19.86 22.52 -74.86
CA GLY A 225 -19.24 23.81 -75.14
C GLY A 225 -18.64 23.88 -76.54
N THR A 226 -17.91 22.84 -76.97
CA THR A 226 -17.33 22.77 -78.31
C THR A 226 -18.39 22.73 -79.41
N THR A 227 -19.49 21.98 -79.23
CA THR A 227 -20.57 21.91 -80.21
C THR A 227 -21.31 23.25 -80.32
N VAL A 228 -21.63 23.88 -79.18
CA VAL A 228 -22.25 25.21 -79.16
C VAL A 228 -21.32 26.25 -79.79
N PHE A 229 -20.02 26.24 -79.46
CA PHE A 229 -19.04 27.14 -80.06
C PHE A 229 -18.97 27.00 -81.58
N CYS A 230 -18.94 25.77 -82.12
CA CYS A 230 -18.94 25.56 -83.57
C CYS A 230 -20.25 25.97 -84.26
N VAL A 231 -21.39 25.95 -83.56
CA VAL A 231 -22.67 26.50 -84.09
C VAL A 231 -22.62 28.02 -84.19
N TYR A 232 -22.06 28.71 -83.18
CA TYR A 232 -22.02 30.17 -83.15
C TYR A 232 -20.88 30.79 -83.99
N PHE A 233 -19.75 30.09 -84.15
CA PHE A 233 -18.58 30.57 -84.92
C PHE A 233 -18.15 29.56 -86.00
N PRO A 234 -18.95 29.36 -87.06
CA PRO A 234 -18.70 28.35 -88.08
C PRO A 234 -17.45 28.62 -88.96
N PHE A 235 -16.92 29.84 -88.96
CA PHE A 235 -15.72 30.20 -89.72
C PHE A 235 -14.40 29.72 -89.09
N ILE A 236 -14.38 29.39 -87.79
CA ILE A 236 -13.18 28.97 -87.04
C ILE A 236 -13.09 27.43 -86.93
N CYS A 237 -14.21 26.70 -86.93
CA CYS A 237 -14.25 25.23 -86.81
C CYS A 237 -14.09 24.47 -88.14
N ARG A 238 -13.72 25.12 -89.26
CA ARG A 238 -13.57 24.49 -90.57
C ARG A 238 -12.13 24.35 -90.99
#